data_AF-A0A7G2CSE9-F1
#
_entry.id   AF-A0A7G2CSE9-F1
#
_cell.length_a   1.000
_cell.length_b   1.000
_cell.length_c   1.000
_cell.angle_alpha   90.00
_cell.angle_beta   90.00
_cell.angle_gamma   90.00
#
_symmetry.space_group_name_H-M   'P 1'
#
loop_
_entity.id
_entity.type
_entity.pdbx_description
1 polymer ?
#
loop_
_entity_poly.entity_id
_entity_poly.type
_entity_poly.pdbx_seq_one_letter_code
_entity_poly.pdbx_strand_id
1 'polypeptide(L)'
;MSTDSSDRKRFSEYVSEISAVQRRNVATRIEGLAHHQSLMWPYFFGCVTFTTASVLATFKLWGPRNIFRNSMYYARPLPPAISMGVALFGIVYTCRGMLIRNRICIAIEDYEYELKKIQAHHCREGVAQLAWLQFVMDQVKQCQESRFDFEKLKNSPLPVS
;
A
#
# COMPACT_ATOMS: atom_id res chain seq x y z
N MET A 1 -6.60 37.23 -35.45
CA MET A 1 -7.16 35.90 -35.16
C MET A 1 -5.98 34.98 -34.87
N SER A 2 -5.48 34.97 -33.63
CA SER A 2 -4.20 34.35 -33.23
C SER A 2 -4.20 33.90 -31.76
N THR A 3 -5.38 33.66 -31.19
CA THR A 3 -5.59 33.25 -29.79
C THR A 3 -5.44 31.74 -29.58
N ASP A 4 -5.67 30.95 -30.62
CA ASP A 4 -5.68 29.48 -30.56
C ASP A 4 -4.33 28.86 -30.14
N SER A 5 -3.20 29.46 -30.51
CA SER A 5 -1.86 28.97 -30.15
C SER A 5 -1.43 29.35 -28.73
N SER A 6 -1.95 30.47 -28.21
CA SER A 6 -1.74 30.96 -26.84
C SER A 6 -2.51 30.10 -25.85
N ASP A 7 -3.79 29.86 -26.11
CA ASP A 7 -4.67 29.12 -25.21
C ASP A 7 -4.29 27.63 -25.19
N ARG A 8 -3.85 27.08 -26.32
CA ARG A 8 -3.33 25.71 -26.40
C ARG A 8 -2.02 25.53 -25.63
N LYS A 9 -1.12 26.53 -25.64
CA LYS A 9 0.10 26.51 -24.81
C LYS A 9 -0.21 26.60 -23.32
N ARG A 10 -1.11 27.51 -22.92
CA ARG A 10 -1.57 27.61 -21.53
C ARG A 10 -2.25 26.32 -21.03
N PHE A 11 -3.04 25.68 -21.88
CA PHE A 11 -3.67 24.41 -21.55
C PHE A 11 -2.64 23.28 -21.40
N SER A 12 -1.64 23.21 -22.28
CA SER A 12 -0.58 22.19 -22.15
C SER A 12 0.28 22.41 -20.90
N GLU A 13 0.62 23.67 -20.58
CA GLU A 13 1.32 24.02 -19.33
C GLU A 13 0.49 23.62 -18.10
N TYR A 14 -0.81 23.95 -18.08
CA TYR A 14 -1.72 23.56 -17.00
C TYR A 14 -1.84 22.04 -16.83
N VAL A 15 -1.97 21.29 -17.93
CA VAL A 15 -1.99 19.82 -17.90
C VAL A 15 -0.66 19.27 -17.41
N SER A 16 0.47 19.85 -17.83
CA SER A 16 1.80 19.43 -17.39
C SER A 16 2.01 19.64 -15.89
N GLU A 17 1.55 20.76 -15.34
CA GLU A 17 1.70 21.09 -13.92
C GLU A 17 0.83 20.18 -13.04
N ILE A 18 -0.42 19.95 -13.45
CA ILE A 18 -1.31 18.98 -12.79
C ILE A 18 -0.71 17.58 -12.83
N SER A 19 -0.16 17.18 -13.98
CA SER A 19 0.45 15.86 -14.14
C SER A 19 1.62 15.63 -13.17
N ALA A 20 2.45 16.64 -12.97
CA ALA A 20 3.60 16.58 -12.09
C ALA A 20 3.18 16.46 -10.61
N VAL A 21 2.19 17.26 -10.20
CA VAL A 21 1.64 17.22 -8.83
C VAL A 21 0.96 15.87 -8.56
N GLN A 22 0.21 15.35 -9.53
CA GLN A 22 -0.47 14.06 -9.43
C GLN A 22 0.52 12.89 -9.32
N ARG A 23 1.58 12.86 -10.14
CA ARG A 23 2.65 11.85 -10.02
C ARG A 23 3.30 11.87 -8.65
N ARG A 24 3.59 13.07 -8.13
CA ARG A 24 4.18 13.24 -6.81
C ARG A 24 3.26 12.69 -5.72
N ASN A 25 1.96 12.97 -5.80
CA ASN A 25 0.97 12.47 -4.85
C ASN A 25 0.83 10.94 -4.89
N VAL A 26 0.75 10.34 -6.08
CA VAL A 26 0.69 8.87 -6.24
C VAL A 26 1.98 8.23 -5.74
N ALA A 27 3.15 8.75 -6.14
CA ALA A 27 4.44 8.23 -5.69
C ALA A 27 4.62 8.33 -4.17
N THR A 28 4.19 9.45 -3.55
CA THR A 28 4.24 9.63 -2.09
C THR A 28 3.30 8.65 -1.37
N ARG A 29 2.11 8.37 -1.93
CA ARG A 29 1.22 7.34 -1.40
C ARG A 29 1.85 5.95 -1.49
N ILE A 30 2.45 5.58 -2.62
CA ILE A 30 3.10 4.27 -2.78
C ILE A 30 4.28 4.15 -1.81
N GLU A 31 5.08 5.20 -1.65
CA GLU A 31 6.19 5.25 -0.68
C GLU A 31 5.70 5.10 0.77
N GLY A 32 4.66 5.82 1.16
CA GLY A 32 4.05 5.67 2.49
C GLY A 32 3.51 4.26 2.75
N LEU A 33 2.99 3.61 1.70
CA LEU A 33 2.46 2.25 1.78
C LEU A 33 3.60 1.21 1.84
N ALA A 34 4.68 1.40 1.09
CA ALA A 34 5.90 0.61 1.19
C ALA A 34 6.53 0.73 2.59
N HIS A 35 6.53 1.93 3.17
CA HIS A 35 6.98 2.16 4.54
C HIS A 35 6.07 1.47 5.57
N HIS A 36 4.75 1.51 5.38
CA HIS A 36 3.84 0.78 6.27
C HIS A 36 3.95 -0.74 6.15
N GLN A 37 4.35 -1.26 4.98
CA GLN A 37 4.64 -2.67 4.80
C GLN A 37 5.98 -3.07 5.45
N SER A 38 6.97 -2.17 5.48
CA SER A 38 8.25 -2.42 6.15
C SER A 38 8.13 -2.46 7.69
N LEU A 39 7.09 -1.85 8.26
CA LEU A 39 6.74 -1.94 9.69
C LEU A 39 6.10 -3.28 10.08
N MET A 40 6.62 -4.39 9.56
CA MET A 40 6.14 -5.75 9.77
C MET A 40 6.33 -6.24 11.22
N TRP A 41 7.44 -5.85 11.84
CA TRP A 41 7.86 -6.30 13.18
C TRP A 41 6.90 -5.89 14.33
N PRO A 42 6.42 -4.63 14.43
CA PRO A 42 5.44 -4.25 15.44
C PRO A 42 4.15 -5.09 15.40
N TYR A 43 3.67 -5.43 14.19
CA TYR A 43 2.47 -6.26 14.03
C TYR A 43 2.72 -7.71 14.43
N PHE A 44 3.91 -8.23 14.11
CA PHE A 44 4.33 -9.56 14.57
C PHE A 44 4.31 -9.66 16.10
N PHE A 45 4.97 -8.71 16.78
CA PHE A 45 4.99 -8.68 18.24
C PHE A 45 3.58 -8.49 18.81
N GLY A 46 2.73 -7.66 18.20
CA GLY A 46 1.34 -7.48 18.62
C GLY A 46 0.53 -8.78 18.56
N CYS A 47 0.59 -9.52 17.44
CA CYS A 47 -0.14 -10.78 17.28
C CYS A 47 0.34 -11.88 18.23
N VAL A 48 1.66 -12.00 18.42
CA VAL A 48 2.25 -13.00 19.33
C VAL A 48 1.95 -12.67 20.79
N THR A 49 2.08 -11.40 21.19
CA THR A 49 1.76 -10.97 22.57
C THR A 49 0.27 -11.09 22.86
N PHE A 50 -0.59 -10.72 21.91
CA PHE A 50 -2.04 -10.85 22.07
C PHE A 50 -2.49 -12.30 22.27
N THR A 51 -2.00 -13.22 21.45
CA THR A 51 -2.36 -14.65 21.56
C THR A 51 -1.83 -15.28 22.82
N THR A 52 -0.57 -15.04 23.18
CA THR A 52 0.01 -15.54 24.42
C THR A 52 -0.68 -14.98 25.66
N ALA A 53 -0.94 -13.67 25.71
CA ALA A 53 -1.65 -13.04 26.82
C ALA A 53 -3.10 -13.53 26.95
N SER A 54 -3.81 -13.69 25.82
CA SER A 54 -5.19 -14.19 25.81
C SER A 54 -5.27 -15.61 26.35
N VAL A 55 -4.40 -16.51 25.86
CA VAL A 55 -4.36 -17.90 26.34
C VAL A 55 -4.01 -17.96 27.83
N LEU A 56 -3.02 -17.19 28.29
CA LEU A 56 -2.68 -17.12 29.72
C LEU A 56 -3.83 -16.57 30.57
N ALA A 57 -4.56 -15.57 30.09
CA ALA A 57 -5.73 -15.01 30.77
C ALA A 57 -6.86 -16.03 30.86
N THR A 58 -7.16 -16.76 29.77
CA THR A 58 -8.16 -17.84 29.78
C THR A 58 -7.76 -18.96 30.74
N PHE A 59 -6.48 -19.38 30.73
CA PHE A 59 -5.96 -20.37 31.67
C PHE A 59 -6.01 -19.88 33.12
N LYS A 60 -5.83 -18.58 33.38
CA LYS A 60 -5.95 -18.03 34.73
C LYS A 60 -7.40 -17.98 35.22
N LEU A 61 -8.35 -17.70 34.32
CA LEU A 61 -9.77 -17.58 34.65
C LEU A 61 -10.50 -18.93 34.75
N TRP A 62 -10.17 -19.88 33.87
CA TRP A 62 -10.87 -21.16 33.72
C TRP A 62 -10.00 -22.38 34.03
N GLY A 63 -8.72 -22.20 34.36
CA GLY A 63 -7.79 -23.28 34.65
C GLY A 63 -8.07 -23.99 35.98
N PRO A 64 -7.88 -25.32 36.06
CA PRO A 64 -8.13 -26.06 37.29
C PRO A 64 -7.15 -25.65 38.40
N ARG A 65 -7.68 -25.13 39.53
CA ARG A 65 -6.90 -24.63 40.69
C ARG A 65 -5.90 -25.64 41.28
N ASN A 66 -6.03 -26.93 40.97
CA ASN A 66 -5.16 -28.00 41.47
C ASN A 66 -3.94 -28.31 40.57
N ILE A 67 -3.95 -27.91 39.29
CA ILE A 67 -2.83 -28.13 38.34
C ILE A 67 -1.68 -27.13 38.60
N PHE A 68 -1.97 -26.04 39.30
CA PHE A 68 -1.04 -24.96 39.63
C PHE A 68 0.10 -25.35 40.56
N ARG A 69 0.09 -26.57 41.13
CA ARG A 69 1.16 -27.07 42.01
C ARG A 69 2.39 -27.57 41.23
N ASN A 70 2.26 -27.85 39.92
CA ASN A 70 3.36 -28.22 39.04
C ASN A 70 3.60 -27.14 37.98
N SER A 71 4.74 -26.45 38.06
CA SER A 71 5.11 -25.35 37.14
C SER A 71 5.15 -25.75 35.67
N MET A 72 5.38 -27.04 35.38
CA MET A 72 5.52 -27.55 34.02
C MET A 72 4.21 -27.47 33.20
N TYR A 73 3.04 -27.47 33.85
CA TYR A 73 1.75 -27.36 33.15
C TYR A 73 1.43 -25.95 32.67
N TYR A 74 2.06 -24.91 33.26
CA TYR A 74 1.96 -23.52 32.78
C TYR A 74 2.65 -23.29 31.44
N ALA A 75 3.68 -24.08 31.13
CA ALA A 75 4.46 -23.93 29.91
C ALA A 75 3.82 -24.63 28.70
N ARG A 76 2.96 -25.64 28.93
CA ARG A 76 2.31 -26.42 27.86
C ARG A 76 1.45 -25.63 26.87
N PRO A 77 0.67 -24.61 27.28
CA PRO A 77 -0.14 -23.84 26.33
C PRO A 77 0.63 -22.74 25.59
N LEU A 78 1.87 -22.44 25.97
CA LEU A 78 2.67 -21.39 25.32
C LEU A 78 3.06 -21.72 23.86
N PRO A 79 3.59 -22.92 23.52
CA PRO A 79 3.95 -23.23 22.13
C PRO A 79 2.75 -23.18 21.17
N PRO A 80 1.56 -23.73 21.50
CA PRO A 80 0.37 -23.57 20.67
C PRO A 80 -0.08 -22.11 20.53
N ALA A 81 -0.02 -21.32 21.61
CA ALA A 81 -0.41 -19.91 21.58
C ALA A 81 0.52 -19.08 20.68
N ILE A 82 1.83 -19.29 20.78
CA ILE A 82 2.82 -18.63 19.92
C ILE A 82 2.59 -19.04 18.46
N SER A 83 2.37 -20.33 18.18
CA SER A 83 2.09 -20.82 16.82
C SER A 83 0.83 -20.18 16.24
N MET A 84 -0.24 -20.02 17.02
CA MET A 84 -1.44 -19.29 16.60
C MET A 84 -1.16 -17.81 16.34
N GLY A 85 -0.32 -17.18 17.17
CA GLY A 85 0.12 -15.79 16.98
C GLY A 85 0.84 -15.58 15.65
N VAL A 86 1.73 -16.51 15.28
CA VAL A 86 2.43 -16.49 13.98
C VAL A 86 1.45 -16.67 12.82
N ALA A 87 0.51 -17.61 12.92
CA ALA A 87 -0.50 -17.82 11.89
C ALA A 87 -1.41 -16.59 11.70
N LEU A 88 -1.89 -16.01 12.80
CA LEU A 88 -2.71 -14.80 12.79
C LEU A 88 -1.95 -13.61 12.20
N PHE A 89 -0.68 -13.47 12.55
CA PHE A 89 0.18 -12.46 11.94
C PHE A 89 0.26 -12.63 10.42
N GLY A 90 0.44 -13.85 9.92
CA GLY A 90 0.44 -14.15 8.49
C GLY A 90 -0.84 -13.64 7.80
N ILE A 91 -2.00 -13.99 8.36
CA ILE A 91 -3.32 -13.57 7.84
C ILE A 91 -3.48 -12.04 7.87
N VAL A 92 -3.19 -11.42 9.01
CA VAL A 92 -3.33 -9.96 9.18
C VAL A 92 -2.41 -9.22 8.22
N TYR A 93 -1.17 -9.67 8.08
CA TYR A 93 -0.20 -9.07 7.18
C TYR A 93 -0.61 -9.20 5.71
N THR A 94 -1.08 -10.38 5.27
CA THR A 94 -1.55 -10.57 3.90
C THR A 94 -2.81 -9.77 3.59
N CYS A 95 -3.83 -9.83 4.47
CA CYS A 95 -5.08 -9.10 4.28
C CYS A 95 -4.87 -7.59 4.26
N ARG A 96 -3.98 -7.07 5.13
CA ARG A 96 -3.61 -5.66 5.13
C ARG A 96 -2.91 -5.26 3.84
N GLY A 97 -1.95 -6.08 3.36
CA GLY A 97 -1.30 -5.86 2.08
C GLY A 97 -2.30 -5.77 0.92
N MET A 98 -3.28 -6.67 0.88
CA MET A 98 -4.35 -6.64 -0.13
C MET A 98 -5.22 -5.38 -0.04
N LEU A 99 -5.64 -4.97 1.16
CA LEU A 99 -6.46 -3.77 1.36
C LEU A 99 -5.72 -2.49 0.95
N ILE A 100 -4.44 -2.39 1.30
CA ILE A 100 -3.58 -1.27 0.93
C ILE A 100 -3.44 -1.19 -0.59
N ARG A 101 -3.13 -2.31 -1.26
CA ARG A 101 -3.02 -2.37 -2.72
C ARG A 101 -4.32 -2.01 -3.42
N ASN A 102 -5.45 -2.51 -2.92
CA ASN A 102 -6.76 -2.17 -3.48
C ASN A 102 -7.02 -0.66 -3.42
N ARG A 103 -6.66 0.01 -2.32
CA ARG A 103 -6.78 1.47 -2.20
C ARG A 103 -5.87 2.22 -3.18
N ILE A 104 -4.68 1.72 -3.49
CA ILE A 104 -3.81 2.30 -4.52
C ILE A 104 -4.47 2.17 -5.89
N CYS A 105 -4.97 0.97 -6.23
CA CYS A 105 -5.62 0.72 -7.51
C CYS A 105 -6.83 1.64 -7.72
N ILE A 106 -7.73 1.74 -6.72
CA ILE A 106 -8.89 2.63 -6.79
C ILE A 106 -8.46 4.08 -7.01
N ALA A 107 -7.45 4.55 -6.27
CA ALA A 107 -6.96 5.91 -6.46
C ALA A 107 -6.41 6.13 -7.87
N ILE A 108 -5.67 5.16 -8.44
CA ILE A 108 -5.16 5.24 -9.82
C ILE A 108 -6.32 5.26 -10.83
N GLU A 109 -7.33 4.42 -10.64
CA GLU A 109 -8.52 4.35 -11.51
C GLU A 109 -9.33 5.66 -11.48
N ASP A 110 -9.53 6.26 -10.31
CA ASP A 110 -10.17 7.57 -10.16
C ASP A 110 -9.39 8.66 -10.91
N TYR A 111 -8.06 8.62 -10.88
CA TYR A 111 -7.22 9.56 -11.63
C TYR A 111 -7.29 9.34 -13.14
N GLU A 112 -7.29 8.08 -13.58
CA GLU A 112 -7.46 7.73 -14.99
C GLU A 112 -8.81 8.25 -15.52
N TYR A 113 -9.87 8.16 -14.71
CA TYR A 113 -11.19 8.68 -15.03
C TYR A 113 -11.20 10.20 -15.21
N GLU A 114 -10.61 10.96 -14.29
CA GLU A 114 -10.52 12.42 -14.40
C GLU A 114 -9.67 12.87 -15.61
N LEU A 115 -8.58 12.16 -15.92
CA LEU A 115 -7.77 12.41 -17.12
C LEU A 115 -8.55 12.17 -18.42
N LYS A 116 -9.36 11.13 -18.47
CA LYS A 116 -10.24 10.82 -19.61
C LYS A 116 -11.31 11.91 -19.80
N LYS A 117 -11.84 12.46 -18.71
CA LYS A 117 -12.85 13.54 -18.72
C LYS A 117 -12.34 14.84 -19.35
N ILE A 118 -11.06 15.17 -19.16
CA ILE A 118 -10.43 16.41 -19.68
C ILE A 118 -10.08 16.28 -21.18
N GLN A 119 -10.49 15.21 -21.88
CA GLN A 119 -10.12 14.90 -23.28
C GLN A 119 -8.59 14.85 -23.52
N ALA A 120 -7.80 14.61 -22.47
CA ALA A 120 -6.33 14.62 -22.51
C ALA A 120 -5.75 13.56 -23.47
N HIS A 121 -6.54 12.61 -23.96
CA HIS A 121 -6.16 11.64 -25.01
C HIS A 121 -5.64 12.32 -26.30
N HIS A 122 -6.05 13.56 -26.58
CA HIS A 122 -5.61 14.30 -27.77
C HIS A 122 -4.33 15.09 -27.53
N CYS A 123 -3.84 15.16 -26.29
CA CYS A 123 -2.58 15.81 -25.94
C CYS A 123 -1.51 14.74 -25.68
N ARG A 124 -0.33 14.94 -26.27
CA ARG A 124 0.83 14.03 -26.12
C ARG A 124 1.18 13.76 -24.65
N GLU A 125 1.05 14.79 -23.81
CA GLU A 125 1.29 14.72 -22.38
C GLU A 125 0.28 13.83 -21.65
N GLY A 126 -1.00 13.89 -22.04
CA GLY A 126 -2.06 13.06 -21.46
C GLY A 126 -1.88 11.57 -21.78
N VAL A 127 -1.48 11.24 -23.00
CA VAL A 127 -1.16 9.86 -23.41
C VAL A 127 0.01 9.30 -22.61
N ALA A 128 1.09 10.08 -22.46
CA ALA A 128 2.26 9.67 -21.69
C ALA A 128 1.97 9.56 -20.19
N GLN A 129 1.05 10.36 -19.65
CA GLN A 129 0.59 10.24 -18.26
C GLN A 129 -0.30 9.02 -18.02
N LEU A 130 -1.20 8.70 -18.95
CA LEU A 130 -2.01 7.48 -18.90
C LEU A 130 -1.12 6.22 -18.97
N ALA A 131 -0.15 6.21 -19.88
CA ALA A 131 0.83 5.11 -19.97
C ALA A 131 1.62 4.92 -18.67
N TRP A 132 2.02 6.03 -18.03
CA TRP A 132 2.69 5.99 -16.73
C TRP A 132 1.78 5.43 -15.62
N LEU A 133 0.52 5.89 -15.53
CA LEU A 133 -0.46 5.38 -14.54
C LEU A 133 -0.68 3.87 -14.71
N GLN A 134 -0.79 3.42 -15.95
CA GLN A 134 -1.02 2.01 -16.26
C GLN A 134 0.21 1.14 -15.92
N PHE A 135 1.42 1.63 -16.20
CA PHE A 135 2.65 0.97 -15.75
C PHE A 135 2.70 0.82 -14.22
N VAL A 136 2.39 1.90 -13.49
CA VAL A 136 2.38 1.88 -12.02
C VAL A 136 1.32 0.91 -11.50
N MET A 137 0.12 0.91 -12.10
CA MET A 137 -0.95 -0.03 -11.75
C MET A 137 -0.53 -1.48 -11.94
N ASP A 138 0.11 -1.81 -13.06
CA ASP A 138 0.56 -3.17 -13.36
C ASP A 138 1.64 -3.64 -12.38
N GLN A 139 2.58 -2.77 -12.03
CA GLN A 139 3.63 -3.09 -11.06
C GLN A 139 3.07 -3.30 -9.63
N VAL A 140 2.07 -2.50 -9.24
CA VAL A 140 1.34 -2.69 -7.97
C VAL A 140 0.56 -4.02 -7.98
N LYS A 141 -0.11 -4.36 -9.09
CA LYS A 141 -0.80 -5.65 -9.25
C LYS A 141 0.18 -6.84 -9.18
N GLN A 142 1.38 -6.69 -9.74
CA GLN A 142 2.42 -7.72 -9.73
C GLN A 142 3.20 -7.83 -8.41
N CYS A 143 2.87 -7.04 -7.39
CA CYS A 143 3.56 -7.04 -6.09
C CYS A 143 5.07 -6.75 -6.20
N GLN A 144 5.49 -5.97 -7.20
CA GLN A 144 6.90 -5.63 -7.44
C GLN A 144 7.27 -4.27 -6.82
N GLU A 145 6.56 -3.84 -5.78
CA GLU A 145 6.72 -2.51 -5.18
C GLU A 145 8.14 -2.26 -4.65
N SER A 146 8.85 -3.33 -4.25
CA SER A 146 10.25 -3.28 -3.80
C SER A 146 11.26 -2.93 -4.90
N ARG A 147 10.86 -3.03 -6.17
CA ARG A 147 11.69 -2.66 -7.33
C ARG A 147 11.43 -1.23 -7.79
N PHE A 148 10.51 -0.52 -7.16
CA PHE A 148 10.27 0.87 -7.50
C PHE A 148 11.43 1.75 -7.07
N ASP A 149 11.99 2.43 -8.06
CA ASP A 149 12.85 3.58 -7.83
C ASP A 149 11.94 4.80 -7.60
N PHE A 150 11.63 5.08 -6.34
CA PHE A 150 10.68 6.13 -5.95
C PHE A 150 11.13 7.53 -6.38
N GLU A 151 12.44 7.77 -6.48
CA GLU A 151 12.96 9.03 -7.01
C GLU A 151 12.67 9.17 -8.50
N LYS A 152 12.83 8.08 -9.27
CA LYS A 152 12.42 8.06 -10.68
C LYS A 152 10.91 8.16 -10.82
N LEU A 153 10.09 7.55 -9.96
CA LEU A 153 8.63 7.73 -10.02
C LEU A 153 8.20 9.18 -9.78
N LYS A 154 8.89 9.91 -8.90
CA LYS A 154 8.61 11.33 -8.61
C LYS A 154 9.13 12.27 -9.68
N ASN A 155 10.32 11.98 -10.24
CA ASN A 155 11.08 12.93 -11.04
C ASN A 155 11.27 12.51 -12.51
N SER A 156 10.78 11.34 -12.95
CA SER A 156 10.98 10.89 -14.33
C SER A 156 10.35 11.91 -15.30
N PRO A 157 11.16 12.49 -16.21
CA PRO A 157 10.59 13.25 -17.31
C PRO A 157 9.68 12.32 -18.13
N LEU A 158 8.55 12.86 -18.59
CA LEU A 158 7.68 12.20 -19.56
C LEU A 158 8.56 11.59 -20.66
N PRO A 159 8.35 10.32 -21.08
CA PRO A 159 9.03 9.80 -22.25
C PRO A 159 8.65 10.71 -23.42
N VAL A 160 9.61 11.52 -23.83
CA VAL A 160 9.54 12.32 -25.04
C VAL A 160 9.68 11.31 -26.16
N SER A 161 8.54 10.83 -26.67
CA SER A 161 8.51 10.25 -28.01
C SER A 161 8.77 11.33 -29.05
#